data_AF-A0A959UX53-F1
#
_entry.id   AF-A0A959UX53-F1
#
_cell.length_a   1.000
_cell.length_b   1.000
_cell.length_c   1.000
_cell.angle_alpha   90.00
_cell.angle_beta   90.00
_cell.angle_gamma   90.00
#
_symmetry.space_group_name_H-M   'P 1'
#
loop_
_entity.id
_entity.type
_entity.pdbx_description
1 polymer ?
#
loop_
_entity_poly.entity_id
_entity_poly.type
_entity_poly.pdbx_seq_one_letter_code
_entity_poly.pdbx_strand_id
1 'polypeptide(L)'
;DDVRRKITPRTKAIVPVHLFGQTADMGAMMAIAREHGLKVIEDNCQAVGSDYTLPDGSVRKAGTIGDIGTTSFFPSKNLGCYGDGGAIFTNDDELAKRLRQVCNHGSEVRYYHDVVGVNSRLDSIQAAVLRIKLR
;
A
#
# COMPACT_ATOMS: atom_id res chain seq x y z
N ASP A 1 18.66 -5.15 -10.84
CA ASP A 1 19.73 -6.14 -10.57
C ASP A 1 19.91 -6.53 -9.11
N ASP A 2 20.11 -5.57 -8.19
CA ASP A 2 20.30 -5.89 -6.76
C ASP A 2 19.16 -6.73 -6.17
N VAL A 3 17.90 -6.38 -6.47
CA VAL A 3 16.71 -7.14 -6.03
C VAL A 3 16.81 -8.62 -6.41
N ARG A 4 17.15 -8.93 -7.67
CA ARG A 4 17.27 -10.31 -8.17
C ARG A 4 18.31 -11.12 -7.37
N ARG A 5 19.44 -10.49 -7.03
CA ARG A 5 20.52 -11.14 -6.27
C ARG A 5 20.14 -11.45 -4.81
N LYS A 6 19.14 -10.76 -4.27
CA LYS A 6 18.67 -10.92 -2.89
C LYS A 6 17.47 -11.86 -2.77
N ILE A 7 16.92 -12.34 -3.89
CA ILE A 7 15.84 -13.33 -3.87
C ILE A 7 16.39 -14.68 -3.41
N THR A 8 15.66 -15.32 -2.50
CA THR A 8 15.96 -16.65 -1.96
C THR A 8 14.69 -17.49 -1.95
N PRO A 9 14.77 -18.81 -1.70
CA PRO A 9 13.57 -19.65 -1.51
C PRO A 9 12.64 -19.19 -0.37
N ARG A 10 13.13 -18.34 0.55
CA ARG A 10 12.33 -17.77 1.65
C ARG A 10 11.69 -16.43 1.31
N THR A 11 12.04 -15.80 0.18
CA THR A 11 11.47 -14.51 -0.21
C THR A 11 9.98 -14.68 -0.52
N LYS A 12 9.14 -13.80 0.03
CA LYS A 12 7.67 -13.84 -0.15
C LYS A 12 7.11 -12.59 -0.84
N ALA A 13 7.77 -11.45 -0.66
CA ALA A 13 7.34 -10.19 -1.24
C ALA A 13 8.54 -9.28 -1.52
N ILE A 14 8.30 -8.28 -2.37
CA ILE A 14 9.18 -7.15 -2.65
C ILE A 14 8.46 -5.88 -2.18
N VAL A 15 9.17 -4.99 -1.48
CA VAL A 15 8.61 -3.74 -0.96
C VAL A 15 9.35 -2.55 -1.58
N PRO A 16 8.98 -2.12 -2.80
CA PRO A 16 9.54 -0.90 -3.38
C PRO A 16 9.03 0.34 -2.63
N VAL A 17 9.95 1.27 -2.34
CA VAL A 17 9.64 2.56 -1.71
C VAL A 17 9.62 3.65 -2.77
N HIS A 18 8.55 4.44 -2.81
CA HIS A 18 8.45 5.64 -3.64
C HIS A 18 9.00 6.83 -2.86
N LEU A 19 10.29 7.06 -3.00
CA LEU A 19 11.03 8.01 -2.17
C LEU A 19 10.94 9.43 -2.73
N PHE A 20 10.73 10.41 -1.85
CA PHE A 20 10.73 11.84 -2.20
C PHE A 20 9.72 12.25 -3.28
N GLY A 21 8.58 11.57 -3.35
CA GLY A 21 7.56 11.85 -4.38
C GLY A 21 7.81 11.14 -5.71
N GLN A 22 8.96 10.49 -5.87
CA GLN A 22 9.32 9.77 -7.09
C GLN A 22 8.97 8.29 -6.97
N THR A 23 8.34 7.77 -8.02
CA THR A 23 8.01 6.35 -8.12
C THR A 23 9.26 5.51 -8.35
N ALA A 24 9.28 4.33 -7.74
CA ALA A 24 10.29 3.31 -8.07
C ALA A 24 10.04 2.81 -9.49
N ASP A 25 11.02 2.12 -10.09
CA ASP A 25 10.83 1.49 -11.39
C ASP A 25 9.87 0.28 -11.30
N MET A 26 8.57 0.58 -11.30
CA MET A 26 7.52 -0.42 -11.08
C MET A 26 7.41 -1.41 -12.24
N GLY A 27 7.72 -1.01 -13.46
CA GLY A 27 7.81 -1.91 -14.61
C GLY A 27 8.81 -3.03 -14.35
N ALA A 28 10.04 -2.66 -13.93
CA ALA A 28 11.06 -3.64 -13.57
C ALA A 28 10.68 -4.46 -12.32
N MET A 29 10.15 -3.82 -11.28
CA MET A 29 9.76 -4.52 -10.05
C MET A 29 8.66 -5.56 -10.31
N MET A 30 7.63 -5.20 -11.07
CA MET A 30 6.54 -6.12 -11.42
C MET A 30 7.02 -7.26 -12.33
N ALA A 31 7.96 -7.00 -13.25
CA ALA A 31 8.55 -8.05 -14.07
C ALA A 31 9.31 -9.08 -13.22
N ILE A 32 10.17 -8.62 -12.30
CA ILE A 32 10.90 -9.48 -11.36
C ILE A 32 9.93 -10.27 -10.47
N ALA A 33 8.92 -9.60 -9.92
CA ALA A 33 7.94 -10.24 -9.05
C ALA A 33 7.19 -11.37 -9.76
N ARG A 34 6.72 -11.14 -10.99
CA ARG A 34 6.05 -12.17 -11.80
C ARG A 34 6.94 -13.36 -12.10
N GLU A 35 8.19 -13.11 -12.49
CA GLU A 35 9.16 -14.18 -12.81
C GLU A 35 9.39 -15.13 -11.63
N HIS A 36 9.38 -14.59 -10.40
CA HIS A 36 9.64 -15.37 -9.19
C HIS A 36 8.38 -15.72 -8.38
N GLY A 37 7.18 -15.39 -8.88
CA GLY A 37 5.92 -15.63 -8.16
C GLY A 37 5.82 -14.87 -6.82
N LEU A 38 6.43 -13.70 -6.72
CA LEU A 38 6.46 -12.87 -5.52
C LEU A 38 5.35 -11.82 -5.52
N LYS A 39 4.92 -11.41 -4.33
CA LYS A 39 4.00 -10.29 -4.14
C LYS A 39 4.73 -8.95 -4.12
N VAL A 40 4.08 -7.87 -4.53
CA VAL A 40 4.61 -6.51 -4.46
C VAL A 40 3.76 -5.66 -3.52
N ILE A 41 4.41 -5.05 -2.54
CA ILE A 41 3.80 -4.12 -1.60
C ILE A 41 4.43 -2.75 -1.81
N GLU A 42 3.73 -1.82 -2.44
CA GLU A 42 4.21 -0.45 -2.61
C GLU A 42 4.19 0.28 -1.26
N ASP A 43 5.36 0.80 -0.85
CA ASP A 43 5.44 1.85 0.16
C ASP A 43 5.32 3.20 -0.56
N ASN A 44 4.10 3.75 -0.54
CA ASN A 44 3.72 5.02 -1.14
C ASN A 44 3.53 6.12 -0.08
N CYS A 45 4.29 6.09 1.01
CA CYS A 45 4.18 7.08 2.08
C CYS A 45 4.64 8.49 1.68
N GLN A 46 5.42 8.65 0.61
CA GLN A 46 5.97 9.95 0.19
C GLN A 46 5.60 10.35 -1.24
N ALA A 47 4.80 9.56 -1.96
CA ALA A 47 4.46 9.80 -3.36
C ALA A 47 2.96 9.65 -3.66
N VAL A 48 2.11 9.88 -2.64
CA VAL A 48 0.65 9.96 -2.85
C VAL A 48 0.32 11.03 -3.89
N GLY A 49 -0.43 10.64 -4.92
CA GLY A 49 -0.79 11.50 -6.06
C GLY A 49 0.13 11.40 -7.28
N SER A 50 1.35 10.85 -7.14
CA SER A 50 2.29 10.67 -8.24
C SER A 50 1.76 9.67 -9.28
N ASP A 51 2.13 9.90 -10.54
CA ASP A 51 1.84 9.02 -11.66
C ASP A 51 3.06 8.18 -12.05
N TYR A 52 2.82 6.99 -12.58
CA TYR A 52 3.81 6.15 -13.22
C TYR A 52 3.27 5.68 -14.58
N THR A 53 4.09 5.81 -15.62
CA THR A 53 3.80 5.27 -16.95
C THR A 53 4.37 3.87 -17.05
N LEU A 54 3.50 2.88 -17.20
CA LEU A 54 3.86 1.48 -17.38
C LEU A 54 4.52 1.24 -18.75
N PRO A 55 5.26 0.14 -18.93
CA PRO A 55 5.89 -0.20 -20.21
C PRO A 55 4.92 -0.33 -21.39
N ASP A 56 3.63 -0.60 -21.13
CA ASP A 56 2.57 -0.66 -22.15
C ASP A 56 2.00 0.73 -22.52
N GLY A 57 2.53 1.80 -21.92
CA GLY A 57 2.10 3.19 -22.14
C GLY A 57 0.94 3.64 -21.25
N SER A 58 0.34 2.75 -20.45
CA SER A 58 -0.74 3.13 -19.54
C SER A 58 -0.23 3.90 -18.32
N VAL A 59 -1.01 4.86 -17.83
CA VAL A 59 -0.66 5.68 -16.66
C VAL A 59 -1.44 5.18 -15.44
N ARG A 60 -0.72 4.99 -14.32
CA ARG A 60 -1.29 4.52 -13.05
C ARG A 60 -0.80 5.39 -11.90
N LYS A 61 -1.64 5.55 -10.88
CA LYS A 61 -1.25 6.22 -9.63
C LYS A 61 -0.31 5.34 -8.82
N ALA A 62 0.72 5.95 -8.24
CA ALA A 62 1.61 5.30 -7.30
C ALA A 62 0.81 4.67 -6.14
N GLY A 63 1.22 3.48 -5.68
CA GLY A 63 0.47 2.72 -4.67
C GLY A 63 -0.76 1.97 -5.21
N THR A 64 -0.95 1.89 -6.54
CA THR A 64 -2.06 1.13 -7.16
C THR A 64 -1.58 0.09 -8.17
N ILE A 65 -0.27 -0.13 -8.30
CA ILE A 65 0.36 -0.93 -9.34
C ILE A 65 0.70 -2.34 -8.85
N GLY A 66 1.16 -2.46 -7.60
CA GLY A 66 1.45 -3.73 -6.94
C GLY A 66 0.20 -4.45 -6.43
N ASP A 67 0.40 -5.53 -5.67
CA ASP A 67 -0.71 -6.26 -5.03
C ASP A 67 -1.33 -5.46 -3.88
N ILE A 68 -0.49 -4.75 -3.13
CA ILE A 68 -0.89 -3.85 -2.04
C ILE A 68 -0.14 -2.53 -2.21
N GLY A 69 -0.84 -1.41 -2.04
CA GLY A 69 -0.21 -0.12 -1.78
C GLY A 69 -0.45 0.32 -0.35
N THR A 70 0.51 1.03 0.23
CA THR A 70 0.39 1.64 1.56
C THR A 70 0.71 3.12 1.49
N THR A 71 0.04 3.94 2.27
CA THR A 71 0.39 5.36 2.38
C THR A 71 0.24 5.86 3.82
N SER A 72 0.93 6.95 4.10
CA SER A 72 0.92 7.62 5.40
C SER A 72 0.24 8.98 5.26
N PHE A 73 -0.59 9.30 6.23
CA PHE A 73 -1.21 10.60 6.42
C PHE A 73 -0.58 11.35 7.59
N PHE A 74 0.67 11.05 7.93
CA PHE A 74 1.39 11.82 8.95
C PHE A 74 1.40 13.33 8.58
N PRO A 75 1.37 14.27 9.54
CA PRO A 75 1.04 15.66 9.25
C PRO A 75 1.98 16.36 8.25
N SER A 76 3.24 15.92 8.14
CA SER A 76 4.22 16.46 7.20
C SER A 76 4.22 15.81 5.80
N LYS A 77 3.35 14.83 5.53
CA LYS A 77 3.22 14.23 4.19
C LYS A 77 2.45 15.16 3.24
N ASN A 78 2.60 14.93 1.93
CA ASN A 78 1.89 15.68 0.88
C ASN A 78 0.37 15.74 1.13
N LEU A 79 -0.21 14.63 1.61
CA LEU A 79 -1.58 14.56 2.09
C LEU A 79 -1.59 14.14 3.58
N GLY A 80 -1.33 15.10 4.48
CA GLY A 80 -1.32 14.84 5.92
C GLY A 80 -2.67 15.09 6.62
N CYS A 81 -3.01 14.27 7.62
CA CYS A 81 -4.06 14.58 8.60
C CYS A 81 -3.49 15.42 9.77
N TYR A 82 -4.24 15.61 10.86
CA TYR A 82 -3.81 16.34 12.06
C TYR A 82 -3.49 15.37 13.21
N GLY A 83 -2.76 14.31 12.88
CA GLY A 83 -2.35 13.25 13.79
C GLY A 83 -1.69 12.11 13.03
N ASP A 84 -1.69 10.92 13.61
CA ASP A 84 -1.28 9.71 12.89
C ASP A 84 -2.44 9.14 12.06
N GLY A 85 -2.08 8.62 10.89
CA GLY A 85 -3.03 8.01 9.98
C GLY A 85 -2.32 7.33 8.81
N GLY A 86 -3.01 6.38 8.20
CA GLY A 86 -2.54 5.68 7.01
C GLY A 86 -3.69 4.98 6.30
N ALA A 87 -3.40 4.49 5.11
CA ALA A 87 -4.33 3.69 4.32
C ALA A 87 -3.60 2.59 3.58
N ILE A 88 -4.36 1.55 3.25
CA ILE A 88 -3.93 0.42 2.43
C ILE A 88 -4.85 0.38 1.20
N PHE A 89 -4.27 0.14 0.03
CA PHE A 89 -4.95 0.04 -1.25
C PHE A 89 -4.71 -1.37 -1.83
N THR A 90 -5.72 -1.93 -2.47
CA THR A 90 -5.60 -3.14 -3.28
C THR A 90 -6.78 -3.22 -4.25
N ASN A 91 -6.60 -3.93 -5.37
CA ASN A 91 -7.67 -4.27 -6.31
C ASN A 91 -8.16 -5.72 -6.13
N ASP A 92 -7.63 -6.46 -5.17
CA ASP A 92 -8.05 -7.83 -4.85
C ASP A 92 -9.09 -7.79 -3.71
N ASP A 93 -10.33 -8.16 -4.02
CA ASP A 93 -11.46 -8.10 -3.08
C ASP A 93 -11.28 -9.04 -1.88
N GLU A 94 -10.69 -10.21 -2.10
CA GLU A 94 -10.43 -11.19 -1.04
C GLU A 94 -9.31 -10.70 -0.13
N LEU A 95 -8.27 -10.09 -0.71
CA LEU A 95 -7.22 -9.44 0.05
C LEU A 95 -7.75 -8.25 0.84
N ALA A 96 -8.60 -7.42 0.23
CA ALA A 96 -9.22 -6.27 0.88
C ALA A 96 -10.05 -6.69 2.09
N LYS A 97 -10.80 -7.80 1.97
CA LYS A 97 -11.56 -8.40 3.08
C LYS A 97 -10.64 -8.80 4.23
N ARG A 98 -9.56 -9.53 3.95
CA ARG A 98 -8.57 -9.96 4.96
C ARG A 98 -7.86 -8.77 5.61
N LEU A 99 -7.46 -7.76 4.83
CA LEU A 99 -6.82 -6.55 5.34
C LEU A 99 -7.75 -5.81 6.32
N ARG A 100 -9.04 -5.67 5.99
CA ARG A 100 -10.04 -5.06 6.89
C ARG A 100 -10.20 -5.85 8.19
N GLN A 101 -10.25 -7.18 8.11
CA GLN A 101 -10.29 -8.04 9.30
C GLN A 101 -9.07 -7.79 10.18
N VAL A 102 -7.86 -7.88 9.62
CA VAL A 102 -6.60 -7.67 10.38
C VAL A 102 -6.57 -6.30 11.06
N CYS A 103 -6.98 -5.22 10.37
CA CYS A 103 -7.02 -3.87 10.95
C CYS A 103 -8.06 -3.67 12.07
N ASN A 104 -9.02 -4.59 12.19
CA ASN A 104 -10.12 -4.55 13.15
C ASN A 104 -10.10 -5.78 14.08
N HIS A 105 -8.98 -6.01 14.76
CA HIS A 105 -8.83 -7.11 15.72
C HIS A 105 -9.07 -8.51 15.13
N GLY A 106 -8.93 -8.69 13.81
CA GLY A 106 -9.23 -9.96 13.14
C GLY A 106 -10.72 -10.23 12.98
N SER A 107 -11.56 -9.20 13.13
CA SER A 107 -13.02 -9.32 13.18
C SER A 107 -13.68 -8.71 11.94
N GLU A 108 -14.48 -9.53 11.25
CA GLU A 108 -15.43 -9.08 10.22
C GLU A 108 -16.81 -8.80 10.83
N VAL A 109 -17.25 -9.69 11.73
CA VAL A 109 -18.53 -9.59 12.44
C VAL A 109 -18.24 -9.39 13.92
N ARG A 110 -18.97 -8.46 14.54
CA ARG A 110 -18.80 -8.11 15.95
C ARG A 110 -18.77 -9.36 16.84
N TYR A 111 -17.75 -9.45 17.71
CA TYR A 111 -17.48 -10.55 18.64
C TYR A 111 -16.93 -11.86 18.03
N TYR A 112 -16.75 -11.92 16.72
CA TYR A 112 -16.10 -13.06 16.04
C TYR A 112 -14.71 -12.63 15.54
N HIS A 113 -13.70 -13.44 15.85
CA HIS A 113 -12.29 -13.16 15.58
C HIS A 113 -11.65 -14.39 14.94
N ASP A 114 -11.66 -14.46 13.61
CA ASP A 114 -11.22 -15.65 12.87
C ASP A 114 -9.70 -15.68 12.65
N VAL A 115 -9.04 -14.52 12.74
CA VAL A 115 -7.60 -14.37 12.54
C VAL A 115 -7.00 -13.49 13.63
N VAL A 116 -5.69 -13.58 13.83
CA VAL A 116 -4.97 -12.61 14.67
C VAL A 116 -4.92 -11.27 13.93
N GLY A 117 -5.41 -10.21 14.57
CA GLY A 117 -5.37 -8.85 14.05
C GLY A 117 -4.87 -7.82 15.06
N VAL A 118 -5.04 -6.56 14.72
CA VAL A 118 -4.60 -5.38 15.48
C VAL A 118 -5.71 -4.33 15.51
N ASN A 119 -5.59 -3.33 16.37
CA ASN A 119 -6.42 -2.13 16.31
C ASN A 119 -5.71 -1.06 15.48
N SER A 120 -5.97 -1.00 14.18
CA SER A 120 -5.32 -0.04 13.28
C SER A 120 -6.37 0.65 12.42
N ARG A 121 -7.08 1.59 13.03
CA ARG A 121 -8.18 2.35 12.40
C ARG A 121 -7.79 3.82 12.25
N LEU A 122 -8.36 4.47 11.25
CA LEU A 122 -8.28 5.92 11.07
C LEU A 122 -9.47 6.55 11.78
N ASP A 123 -9.20 7.46 12.72
CA ASP A 123 -10.25 8.17 13.45
C ASP A 123 -11.12 8.99 12.50
N SER A 124 -12.43 9.05 12.79
CA SER A 124 -13.37 9.81 11.96
C SER A 124 -13.03 11.30 11.86
N ILE A 125 -12.41 11.87 12.90
CA ILE A 125 -11.93 13.26 12.87
C ILE A 125 -10.79 13.46 11.86
N GLN A 126 -9.84 12.51 11.80
CA GLN A 126 -8.73 12.55 10.84
C GLN A 126 -9.24 12.33 9.42
N ALA A 127 -10.19 11.41 9.23
CA ALA A 127 -10.85 11.19 7.96
C ALA A 127 -11.60 12.45 7.46
N ALA A 128 -12.25 13.20 8.35
CA ALA A 128 -12.93 14.44 8.00
C ALA A 128 -11.95 15.52 7.50
N VAL A 129 -10.78 15.66 8.16
CA VAL A 129 -9.70 16.56 7.73
C VAL A 129 -9.19 16.16 6.35
N LEU A 130 -8.87 14.88 6.16
CA LEU A 130 -8.37 14.36 4.88
C LEU A 130 -9.36 14.55 3.74
N ARG A 131 -10.66 14.34 4.00
CA ARG A 131 -11.73 14.52 3.00
C ARG A 131 -11.79 15.96 2.49
N ILE A 132 -11.48 16.96 3.31
CA ILE A 132 -11.41 18.36 2.85
C ILE A 132 -10.17 18.60 1.99
N LYS A 133 -9.02 18.02 2.36
CA LYS A 133 -7.76 18.16 1.62
C LYS A 133 -7.74 17.43 0.26
N LEU A 134 -8.64 16.48 0.06
CA LEU A 134 -8.79 15.72 -1.20
C LEU A 134 -9.71 16.40 -2.23
N ARG A 135 -10.37 17.51 -1.86
CA ARG A 135 -11.27 18.26 -2.75
C ARG A 135 -10.54 19.28 -3.60
#